data_AF-A9KSH2-F1
#
_entry.id   AF-A9KSH2-F1
#
_cell.length_a   1.000
_cell.length_b   1.000
_cell.length_c   1.000
_cell.angle_alpha   90.00
_cell.angle_beta   90.00
_cell.angle_gamma   90.00
#
_symmetry.space_group_name_H-M   'P 1'
#
loop_
_entity.id
_entity.type
_entity.pdbx_description
1 polymer ?
#
loop_
_entity_poly.entity_id
_entity_poly.type
_entity_poly.pdbx_seq_one_letter_code
_entity_poly.pdbx_strand_id
1 'polypeptide(L)'
;MQEFYDMIEEKIKACGYPGEIDGYEIYNEICDEIEEKEPGTYIFMSKKTENCFFEYKVDVMEEEFNLSYIDIHVSDKVYHADFDE
;
A
#
# COMPACT_ATOMS: atom_id res chain seq x y z
N MET A 1 -6.02 5.56 13.22
CA MET A 1 -5.22 4.32 13.18
C MET A 1 -6.06 3.15 12.72
N GLN A 2 -7.03 2.66 13.50
CA GLN A 2 -7.85 1.52 13.07
C GLN A 2 -8.66 1.80 11.79
N GLU A 3 -9.21 3.00 11.65
CA GLU A 3 -9.93 3.42 10.44
C GLU A 3 -9.06 3.40 9.17
N PHE A 4 -7.74 3.62 9.28
CA PHE A 4 -6.84 3.61 8.13
C PHE A 4 -6.52 2.17 7.69
N TYR A 5 -6.36 1.25 8.64
CA TYR A 5 -6.15 -0.17 8.35
C TYR A 5 -7.39 -0.77 7.68
N ASP A 6 -8.56 -0.47 8.23
CA ASP A 6 -9.85 -0.91 7.68
C ASP A 6 -10.04 -0.35 6.26
N MET A 7 -9.70 0.93 6.03
CA MET A 7 -9.74 1.55 4.70
C MET A 7 -8.82 0.87 3.68
N ILE A 8 -7.58 0.55 4.06
CA ILE A 8 -6.63 -0.19 3.20
C ILE A 8 -7.24 -1.54 2.81
N GLU A 9 -7.74 -2.28 3.79
CA GLU A 9 -8.37 -3.58 3.55
C GLU A 9 -9.59 -3.48 2.64
N GLU A 10 -10.49 -2.53 2.89
CA GLU A 10 -11.71 -2.34 2.11
C GLU A 10 -11.40 -1.96 0.66
N LYS A 11 -10.46 -1.03 0.43
CA LYS A 11 -10.07 -0.61 -0.92
C LYS A 11 -9.40 -1.74 -1.71
N ILE A 12 -8.52 -2.52 -1.08
CA ILE A 12 -7.91 -3.69 -1.72
C ILE A 12 -8.96 -4.80 -1.98
N LYS A 13 -9.87 -5.06 -1.04
CA LYS A 13 -10.96 -6.03 -1.26
C LYS A 13 -11.87 -5.57 -2.41
N ALA A 14 -12.14 -4.26 -2.52
CA ALA A 14 -12.96 -3.67 -3.57
C ALA A 14 -12.33 -3.78 -4.97
N CYS A 15 -11.00 -3.77 -5.09
CA CYS A 15 -10.33 -3.97 -6.38
C CYS A 15 -10.34 -5.43 -6.86
N GLY A 16 -10.87 -6.36 -6.04
CA GLY A 16 -11.08 -7.76 -6.41
C GLY A 16 -9.88 -8.67 -6.15
N TYR A 17 -8.91 -8.22 -5.35
CA TYR A 17 -7.77 -9.04 -4.95
C TYR A 17 -8.25 -10.24 -4.09
N PRO A 18 -7.95 -11.50 -4.48
CA PRO A 18 -8.47 -12.68 -3.79
C PRO A 18 -7.63 -13.15 -2.59
N GLY A 19 -6.46 -12.54 -2.35
CA GLY A 19 -5.57 -12.93 -1.25
C GLY A 19 -6.00 -12.32 0.09
N GLU A 20 -5.47 -12.89 1.16
CA GLU A 20 -5.62 -12.30 2.50
C GLU A 20 -4.83 -10.99 2.57
N ILE A 21 -5.40 -10.01 3.28
CA ILE A 21 -4.82 -8.68 3.48
C ILE A 21 -4.95 -8.35 4.96
N ASP A 22 -3.87 -7.83 5.52
CA ASP A 22 -3.82 -7.24 6.85
C ASP A 22 -3.46 -5.76 6.68
N GLY A 23 -4.43 -4.88 6.91
CA GLY A 23 -4.22 -3.43 6.77
C GLY A 23 -3.22 -2.86 7.78
N TYR A 24 -3.08 -3.50 8.95
CA TYR A 24 -2.09 -3.12 9.94
C TYR A 24 -0.68 -3.49 9.47
N GLU A 25 -0.47 -4.69 8.91
CA GLU A 25 0.84 -5.08 8.36
C GLU A 25 1.28 -4.13 7.24
N ILE A 26 0.39 -3.84 6.29
CA ILE A 26 0.69 -2.93 5.18
C ILE A 26 1.04 -1.53 5.68
N TYR A 27 0.27 -0.99 6.64
CA TYR A 27 0.56 0.31 7.21
C TYR A 27 1.94 0.35 7.88
N ASN A 28 2.28 -0.65 8.70
CA ASN A 28 3.59 -0.67 9.37
C ASN A 28 4.72 -0.80 8.35
N GLU A 29 4.54 -1.60 7.30
CA GLU A 29 5.52 -1.71 6.20
C GLU A 29 5.74 -0.37 5.49
N ILE A 30 4.67 0.38 5.21
CA ILE A 30 4.76 1.74 4.65
C ILE A 30 5.52 2.65 5.63
N CYS A 31 5.18 2.63 6.92
CA CYS A 31 5.83 3.45 7.94
C CYS A 31 7.33 3.16 8.05
N ASP A 32 7.72 1.89 8.10
CA ASP A 32 9.12 1.47 8.18
C ASP A 32 9.91 1.93 6.93
N GLU A 33 9.30 1.88 5.74
CA GLU A 33 9.94 2.31 4.50
C GLU A 33 10.13 3.84 4.38
N ILE A 34 9.23 4.63 5.00
CA ILE A 34 9.25 6.09 4.91
C ILE A 34 9.91 6.80 6.10
N GLU A 35 10.20 6.11 7.22
CA GLU A 35 10.72 6.72 8.46
C GLU A 35 11.98 7.58 8.24
N GLU A 36 12.87 7.18 7.31
CA GLU A 36 14.11 7.89 7.00
C GLU A 36 14.06 8.70 5.69
N LYS A 37 12.88 8.95 5.13
CA LYS A 37 12.71 9.70 3.87
C LYS A 37 12.47 11.19 4.12
N GLU A 38 13.00 12.02 3.24
CA GLU A 38 12.62 13.44 3.19
C GLU A 38 11.22 13.60 2.58
N PRO A 39 10.55 14.75 2.77
CA PRO A 39 9.27 15.00 2.13
C PRO A 39 9.34 14.89 0.59
N GLY A 40 8.40 14.15 0.00
CA GLY A 40 8.35 13.88 -1.43
C GLY A 40 7.44 12.70 -1.81
N THR A 41 7.27 12.48 -3.11
CA THR A 41 6.53 11.34 -3.65
C THR A 41 7.46 10.17 -3.89
N TYR A 42 7.14 9.01 -3.32
CA TYR A 42 7.90 7.78 -3.43
C TYR A 42 7.05 6.65 -3.99
N ILE A 43 7.71 5.76 -4.72
CA ILE A 43 7.16 4.47 -5.15
C ILE A 43 8.09 3.40 -4.61
N PHE A 44 7.55 2.42 -3.88
CA PHE A 44 8.32 1.28 -3.37
C PHE A 44 7.56 -0.02 -3.58
N MET A 45 8.31 -1.12 -3.62
CA MET A 45 7.79 -2.46 -3.89
C MET A 45 8.09 -3.38 -2.72
N SER A 46 7.06 -4.00 -2.14
CA SER A 46 7.19 -5.08 -1.17
C SER A 46 6.92 -6.44 -1.82
N LYS A 47 7.92 -7.31 -1.80
CA LYS A 47 7.79 -8.68 -2.30
C LYS A 47 7.15 -9.56 -1.22
N LYS A 48 5.91 -9.99 -1.45
CA LYS A 48 5.19 -10.90 -0.52
C LYS A 48 5.48 -12.37 -0.80
N THR A 49 5.54 -12.77 -2.07
CA THR A 49 5.95 -14.13 -2.48
C THR A 49 6.78 -14.09 -3.77
N GLU A 50 7.18 -15.25 -4.32
CA GLU A 50 7.91 -15.29 -5.60
C GLU A 50 7.12 -14.68 -6.76
N ASN A 51 5.78 -14.83 -6.75
CA ASN A 51 4.90 -14.40 -7.83
C ASN A 51 3.95 -13.26 -7.41
N CYS A 52 4.16 -12.68 -6.22
CA CYS A 52 3.32 -11.63 -5.67
C CYS A 52 4.17 -10.51 -5.08
N PHE A 53 3.99 -9.28 -5.55
CA PHE A 53 4.54 -8.09 -4.94
C PHE A 53 3.51 -6.96 -4.95
N PHE A 54 3.65 -6.07 -3.98
CA PHE A 54 2.80 -4.91 -3.79
C PHE A 54 3.64 -3.69 -4.15
N GLU A 55 3.14 -2.82 -5.01
CA GLU A 55 3.70 -1.51 -5.29
C GLU A 55 2.86 -0.47 -4.56
N TYR A 56 3.53 0.43 -3.84
CA TYR A 56 2.89 1.51 -3.09
C TYR A 56 3.36 2.84 -3.65
N LYS A 57 2.44 3.75 -3.92
CA LYS A 57 2.76 5.15 -4.14
C LYS A 57 2.34 5.97 -2.93
N VAL A 58 3.31 6.65 -2.33
CA VAL A 58 3.12 7.39 -1.08
C VAL A 58 3.71 8.78 -1.22
N ASP A 59 2.96 9.79 -0.80
CA ASP A 59 3.42 11.16 -0.61
C ASP A 59 3.82 11.35 0.86
N VAL A 60 5.11 11.49 1.11
CA VAL A 60 5.68 11.72 2.45
C VAL A 60 5.75 13.22 2.71
N MET A 61 5.26 13.64 3.87
CA MET A 61 5.27 15.02 4.36
C MET A 61 6.13 15.11 5.65
N GLU A 62 6.20 16.29 6.27
CA GLU A 62 7.08 16.48 7.45
C GLU A 62 6.70 15.63 8.67
N GLU A 63 5.40 15.38 8.90
CA GLU A 63 4.92 14.62 10.07
C GLU A 63 3.92 13.50 9.72
N GLU A 64 3.55 13.38 8.45
CA GLU A 64 2.49 12.48 7.98
C GLU A 64 2.77 12.00 6.56
N PHE A 65 1.96 11.05 6.09
CA PHE A 65 2.01 10.58 4.71
C PHE A 65 0.61 10.42 4.14
N ASN A 66 0.50 10.51 2.82
CA ASN A 66 -0.68 10.12 2.07
C ASN A 66 -0.35 8.90 1.22
N LEU A 67 -1.19 7.87 1.28
CA LEU A 67 -1.11 6.72 0.38
C LEU A 67 -1.98 7.01 -0.84
N SER A 68 -1.37 7.14 -2.02
CA SER A 68 -2.09 7.40 -3.28
C SER A 68 -2.71 6.14 -3.87
N TYR A 69 -1.93 5.07 -4.02
CA TYR A 69 -2.42 3.81 -4.56
C TYR A 69 -1.63 2.61 -4.06
N ILE A 70 -2.26 1.43 -4.14
CA ILE A 70 -1.61 0.12 -4.02
C ILE A 70 -1.88 -0.68 -5.29
N ASP A 71 -0.81 -1.09 -5.97
CA ASP A 71 -0.86 -2.04 -7.08
C ASP A 71 -0.38 -3.41 -6.63
N ILE A 72 -1.27 -4.40 -6.68
CA ILE A 72 -0.94 -5.77 -6.31
C ILE A 72 -0.70 -6.58 -7.57
N HIS A 73 0.56 -6.93 -7.80
CA HIS A 73 0.99 -7.71 -8.94
C HIS A 73 1.02 -9.20 -8.57
N VAL A 74 0.13 -9.99 -9.15
CA VAL A 74 0.10 -11.45 -8.98
C VAL A 74 0.15 -12.15 -10.33
N SER A 75 1.28 -12.82 -10.59
CA SER A 75 1.55 -13.48 -11.88
C SER A 75 1.35 -12.49 -13.03
N ASP A 76 0.34 -12.69 -13.91
CA ASP A 76 0.05 -11.81 -15.05
C ASP A 76 -1.08 -10.79 -14.78
N LYS A 77 -1.52 -10.64 -13.52
CA LYS A 77 -2.61 -9.72 -13.14
C LYS A 77 -2.11 -8.61 -12.23
N VAL A 78 -2.73 -7.44 -12.38
CA VAL A 78 -2.56 -6.29 -11.48
C VAL A 78 -3.93 -5.93 -10.91
N TYR A 79 -4.00 -5.77 -9.59
CA TYR A 79 -5.17 -5.26 -8.88
C TYR A 79 -4.83 -3.87 -8.36
N HIS A 80 -5.54 -2.86 -8.85
CA HIS A 80 -5.28 -1.45 -8.54
C HIS A 80 -6.27 -0.95 -7.49
N ALA A 81 -5.78 -0.52 -6.33
CA ALA A 81 -6.55 0.14 -5.29
C ALA A 81 -6.15 1.63 -5.23
N ASP A 82 -7.07 2.50 -5.65
CA ASP A 82 -6.90 3.96 -5.66
C ASP A 82 -7.44 4.59 -4.36
N PHE A 83 -6.64 5.43 -3.72
CA PHE A 83 -6.93 6.12 -2.47
C PHE A 83 -7.04 7.65 -2.64
N ASP A 84 -6.76 8.19 -3.83
CA ASP A 84 -6.85 9.62 -4.17
C ASP A 84 -8.25 10.02 -4.72
N GLU A 85 -9.24 9.12 -4.71
CA GLU A 85 -10.64 9.37 -5.15
C GLU A 85 -11.39 10.46 -4.37
#